data_AF-A0A5N5TFS2-F1
#
_entry.id   AF-A0A5N5TFS2-F1
#
_cell.length_a   1.000
_cell.length_b   1.000
_cell.length_c   1.000
_cell.angle_alpha   90.00
_cell.angle_beta   90.00
_cell.angle_gamma   90.00
#
_symmetry.space_group_name_H-M   'P 1'
#
loop_
_entity.id
_entity.type
_entity.pdbx_description
1 polymer ?
#
loop_
_entity_poly.entity_id
_entity_poly.type
_entity_poly.pdbx_seq_one_letter_code
_entity_poly.pdbx_strand_id
1 'polypeptide(L)'
;MCGRFVADTLISLHEAQALAVIVQKGLSIAGPRGTEAEYSTMDIHSGALTKGNAFINIYEKDKSHKVITSEDAKIYRYIVDKIKSNVAEHFNINAASIYLSQPSYFVIISPANPNSYYNYWSPKADKVQYSSSDYTTHLYLTDFNYHFKGGRLVYVDKSSNKTVEPKVGRLVASTSGSENINFVEHVTSGTRIEALISFTCDPKKARKDVKFD
;
A
#
# COMPACT_ATOMS: atom_id res chain seq x y z
N MET A 1 9.83 -12.29 -16.74
CA MET A 1 8.49 -12.88 -16.90
C MET A 1 7.47 -11.87 -16.39
N CYS A 2 6.36 -11.64 -17.10
CA CYS A 2 5.27 -10.79 -16.61
C CYS A 2 4.18 -11.65 -15.97
N GLY A 3 3.50 -11.13 -14.95
CA GLY A 3 2.48 -11.89 -14.25
C GLY A 3 2.16 -11.31 -12.89
N ARG A 4 1.52 -12.14 -12.06
CA ARG A 4 1.14 -11.81 -10.70
C ARG A 4 1.06 -13.06 -9.83
N PHE A 5 1.20 -12.89 -8.53
CA PHE A 5 1.12 -13.98 -7.57
C PHE A 5 0.55 -13.50 -6.23
N VAL A 6 0.15 -14.46 -5.41
CA VAL A 6 -0.33 -14.26 -4.04
C VAL A 6 0.60 -15.03 -3.09
N ALA A 7 1.03 -14.39 -2.00
CA ALA A 7 1.81 -15.01 -0.95
C ALA A 7 1.12 -14.79 0.41
N ASP A 8 0.59 -15.88 0.98
CA ASP A 8 -0.15 -15.85 2.25
C ASP A 8 0.73 -16.09 3.48
N THR A 9 1.96 -16.58 3.28
CA THR A 9 2.86 -17.00 4.37
C THR A 9 4.14 -16.17 4.45
N LEU A 10 4.37 -15.24 3.52
CA LEU A 10 5.56 -14.40 3.52
C LEU A 10 5.55 -13.44 4.72
N ILE A 11 4.42 -12.77 4.95
CA ILE A 11 4.25 -11.81 6.03
C ILE A 11 3.41 -12.47 7.13
N SER A 12 3.98 -12.56 8.32
CA SER A 12 3.29 -13.06 9.49
C SER A 12 2.20 -12.09 9.95
N LEU A 13 1.22 -12.61 10.70
CA LEU A 13 0.18 -11.79 11.31
C LEU A 13 0.78 -10.70 12.23
N HIS A 14 1.87 -11.01 12.94
CA HIS A 14 2.54 -10.05 13.82
C HIS A 14 3.19 -8.90 13.03
N GLU A 15 3.87 -9.20 11.92
CA GLU A 15 4.46 -8.19 11.03
C GLU A 15 3.36 -7.29 10.43
N ALA A 16 2.26 -7.86 9.94
CA ALA A 16 1.14 -7.10 9.40
C ALA A 16 0.46 -6.23 10.48
N GLN A 17 0.28 -6.75 11.69
CA GLN A 17 -0.25 -5.98 12.83
C GLN A 17 0.69 -4.85 13.23
N ALA A 18 2.00 -5.05 13.21
CA ALA A 18 2.97 -4.00 13.49
C ALA A 18 2.83 -2.84 12.48
N LEU A 19 2.67 -3.13 11.18
CA LEU A 19 2.37 -2.11 10.18
C LEU A 19 1.03 -1.42 10.43
N ALA A 20 -0.01 -2.16 10.80
CA ALA A 20 -1.31 -1.58 11.13
C ALA A 20 -1.21 -0.61 12.33
N VAL A 21 -0.40 -0.92 13.34
CA VAL A 21 -0.12 -0.03 14.47
C VAL A 21 0.56 1.27 14.01
N ILE A 22 1.49 1.20 13.06
CA ILE A 22 2.12 2.40 12.47
C ILE A 22 1.06 3.29 11.80
N VAL A 23 0.11 2.71 11.07
CA VAL A 23 -1.02 3.45 10.49
C VAL A 23 -1.84 4.14 11.57
N GLN A 24 -2.23 3.42 12.63
CA GLN A 24 -3.01 4.00 13.73
C GLN A 24 -2.27 5.13 14.44
N LYS A 25 -0.96 4.98 14.67
CA LYS A 25 -0.09 6.05 15.19
C LYS A 25 -0.15 7.30 14.32
N GLY A 26 0.05 7.18 13.01
CA GLY A 26 -0.03 8.34 12.10
C GLY A 26 -1.42 8.98 12.05
N LEU A 27 -2.48 8.17 12.04
CA LEU A 27 -3.86 8.68 12.09
C LEU A 27 -4.15 9.45 13.39
N SER A 28 -3.59 9.02 14.52
CA SER A 28 -3.77 9.71 15.80
C SER A 28 -3.21 11.14 15.79
N ILE A 29 -2.13 11.39 15.03
CA ILE A 29 -1.52 12.72 14.84
C ILE A 29 -2.44 13.66 14.04
N ALA A 30 -3.28 13.12 13.16
CA ALA A 30 -4.26 13.92 12.39
C ALA A 30 -5.39 14.50 13.26
N GLY A 31 -5.58 13.96 14.48
CA GLY A 31 -6.57 14.38 15.46
C GLY A 31 -7.87 13.54 15.44
N PRO A 32 -8.91 13.95 16.18
CA PRO A 32 -10.12 13.15 16.43
C PRO A 32 -10.92 12.74 15.20
N ARG A 33 -10.74 13.45 14.09
CA ARG A 33 -11.40 13.16 12.81
C ARG A 33 -10.50 12.36 11.86
N GLY A 34 -9.35 11.88 12.34
CA GLY A 34 -8.38 11.06 11.61
C GLY A 34 -8.23 11.50 10.16
N THR A 35 -8.44 10.54 9.25
CA THR A 35 -8.73 10.83 7.85
C THR A 35 -10.22 11.11 7.67
N GLU A 36 -10.58 12.36 7.39
CA GLU A 36 -11.95 12.73 6.99
C GLU A 36 -12.30 12.25 5.56
N ALA A 37 -11.33 11.71 4.82
CA ALA A 37 -11.48 11.30 3.43
C ALA A 37 -11.75 9.79 3.30
N GLU A 38 -12.58 9.44 2.32
CA GLU A 38 -12.93 8.05 1.99
C GLU A 38 -11.75 7.24 1.46
N TYR A 39 -10.82 7.92 0.80
CA TYR A 39 -9.56 7.37 0.36
C TYR A 39 -8.45 8.25 0.92
N SER A 40 -7.56 7.66 1.69
CA SER A 40 -6.46 8.36 2.33
C SER A 40 -5.17 7.61 2.16
N THR A 41 -4.08 8.35 2.00
CA THR A 41 -2.74 7.78 1.92
C THR A 41 -1.89 8.29 3.06
N MET A 42 -1.06 7.42 3.64
CA MET A 42 -0.06 7.77 4.64
C MET A 42 1.32 7.32 4.17
N ASP A 43 2.18 8.28 3.87
CA ASP A 43 3.53 8.04 3.40
C ASP A 43 4.53 8.26 4.52
N ILE A 44 5.07 7.16 5.04
CA ILE A 44 6.08 7.19 6.12
C ILE A 44 7.43 7.78 5.68
N HIS A 45 7.73 7.90 4.38
CA HIS A 45 9.01 8.47 3.97
C HIS A 45 9.00 10.00 4.00
N SER A 46 7.85 10.61 3.67
CA SER A 46 7.68 12.07 3.62
C SER A 46 6.91 12.61 4.82
N GLY A 47 6.23 11.75 5.57
CA GLY A 47 5.28 12.14 6.61
C GLY A 47 3.94 12.63 6.07
N ALA A 48 3.71 12.56 4.74
CA ALA A 48 2.48 13.04 4.15
C ALA A 48 1.30 12.13 4.51
N LEU A 49 0.26 12.69 5.11
CA LEU A 49 -1.01 12.01 5.43
C LEU A 49 -2.18 12.82 4.88
N THR A 50 -3.08 12.16 4.15
CA THR A 50 -4.32 12.79 3.67
C THR A 50 -5.22 13.18 4.85
N LYS A 51 -5.80 14.38 4.79
CA LYS A 51 -6.82 14.87 5.72
C LYS A 51 -7.89 15.65 4.95
N GLY A 52 -9.03 15.02 4.68
CA GLY A 52 -10.04 15.57 3.77
C GLY A 52 -9.46 15.74 2.36
N ASN A 53 -9.63 16.93 1.77
CA ASN A 53 -9.06 17.27 0.46
C ASN A 53 -7.64 17.86 0.53
N ALA A 54 -6.98 17.78 1.70
CA ALA A 54 -5.65 18.32 1.94
C ALA A 54 -4.67 17.25 2.45
N PHE A 55 -3.41 17.63 2.63
CA PHE A 55 -2.39 16.81 3.28
C PHE A 55 -1.85 17.52 4.52
N ILE A 56 -1.44 16.74 5.51
CA ILE A 56 -0.65 17.19 6.66
C ILE A 56 0.69 16.46 6.67
N ASN A 57 1.70 17.09 7.26
CA ASN A 57 2.97 16.43 7.58
C ASN A 57 2.92 15.93 9.03
N ILE A 58 2.93 14.61 9.23
CA ILE A 58 2.86 13.99 10.55
C ILE A 58 4.13 14.21 11.37
N TYR A 59 5.30 14.36 10.74
CA TYR A 59 6.57 14.64 11.44
C TYR A 59 6.67 16.09 11.90
N GLU A 60 6.12 17.03 11.13
CA GLU A 60 6.03 18.43 11.59
C GLU A 60 5.04 18.60 12.75
N LYS A 61 4.01 17.74 12.82
CA LYS A 61 3.03 17.73 13.92
C LYS A 61 3.54 16.99 15.15
N ASP A 62 4.24 15.87 14.96
CA ASP A 62 4.97 15.16 16.01
C ASP A 62 6.47 15.49 15.94
N LYS A 63 6.83 16.75 16.23
CA LYS A 63 8.23 17.19 16.25
C LYS A 63 9.11 16.40 17.21
N SER A 64 8.49 15.75 18.19
CA SER A 64 9.19 14.92 19.18
C SER A 64 9.51 13.52 18.69
N HIS A 65 8.98 13.10 17.53
CA HIS A 65 9.10 11.75 16.96
C HIS A 65 8.78 10.65 17.98
N LYS A 66 7.82 10.92 18.87
CA LYS A 66 7.42 10.00 19.95
C LYS A 66 6.28 9.08 19.53
N VAL A 67 5.53 9.45 18.50
CA VAL A 67 4.36 8.71 18.01
C VAL A 67 4.78 7.74 16.91
N ILE A 68 5.40 8.25 15.85
CA ILE A 68 6.08 7.42 14.84
C ILE A 68 7.58 7.50 15.11
N THR A 69 8.16 6.36 15.48
CA THR A 69 9.52 6.24 16.00
C THR A 69 10.48 5.68 14.94
N SER A 70 11.79 5.75 15.23
CA SER A 70 12.80 5.08 14.40
C SER A 70 12.66 3.56 14.38
N GLU A 71 12.05 2.96 15.40
CA GLU A 71 11.76 1.52 15.42
C GLU A 71 10.64 1.15 14.44
N ASP A 72 9.61 1.99 14.34
CA ASP A 72 8.55 1.83 13.34
C ASP A 72 9.13 1.86 11.91
N ALA A 73 10.13 2.73 11.67
CA ALA A 73 10.87 2.80 10.42
C ALA A 73 11.59 1.50 10.08
N LYS A 74 12.28 0.92 11.06
CA LYS A 74 13.05 -0.32 10.89
C LYS A 74 12.12 -1.48 10.58
N ILE A 75 10.98 -1.57 11.28
CA ILE A 75 9.95 -2.57 11.02
C ILE A 75 9.44 -2.43 9.57
N TYR A 76 9.09 -1.22 9.14
CA TYR A 76 8.64 -0.96 7.78
C TYR A 76 9.70 -1.37 6.75
N ARG A 77 10.96 -0.94 6.92
CA ARG A 77 12.08 -1.28 6.04
C ARG A 77 12.32 -2.78 5.95
N TYR A 78 12.35 -3.46 7.10
CA TYR A 78 12.52 -4.91 7.16
C TYR A 78 11.44 -5.64 6.35
N ILE A 79 10.18 -5.23 6.47
CA ILE A 79 9.07 -5.83 5.70
C ILE A 79 9.19 -5.50 4.20
N VAL A 80 9.55 -4.27 3.84
CA VAL A 80 9.79 -3.86 2.45
C VAL A 80 10.91 -4.69 1.81
N ASP A 81 12.02 -4.90 2.51
CA ASP A 81 13.16 -5.70 2.02
C ASP A 81 12.78 -7.19 1.85
N LYS A 82 11.93 -7.71 2.76
CA LYS A 82 11.38 -9.07 2.66
C LYS A 82 10.49 -9.22 1.43
N ILE A 83 9.59 -8.26 1.17
CA ILE A 83 8.73 -8.22 -0.03
C ILE A 83 9.59 -8.10 -1.29
N LYS A 84 10.56 -7.18 -1.29
CA LYS A 84 11.50 -6.96 -2.40
C LYS A 84 12.20 -8.26 -2.80
N SER A 85 12.73 -8.98 -1.81
CA SER A 85 13.42 -10.26 -2.04
C SER A 85 12.50 -11.31 -2.64
N ASN A 86 11.27 -11.41 -2.15
CA ASN A 86 10.28 -12.36 -2.67
C ASN A 86 9.82 -12.02 -4.10
N VAL A 87 9.64 -10.73 -4.43
CA VAL A 87 9.35 -10.27 -5.79
C VAL A 87 10.50 -10.60 -6.73
N ALA A 88 11.74 -10.32 -6.32
CA ALA A 88 12.93 -10.62 -7.11
C ALA A 88 13.07 -12.11 -7.40
N GLU A 89 12.90 -12.96 -6.38
CA GLU A 89 12.92 -14.42 -6.50
C GLU A 89 11.83 -14.92 -7.47
N HIS A 90 10.58 -14.52 -7.24
CA HIS A 90 9.45 -15.01 -8.04
C HIS A 90 9.57 -14.67 -9.53
N PHE A 91 10.02 -13.45 -9.85
CA PHE A 91 10.17 -13.01 -11.24
C PHE A 91 11.55 -13.32 -11.84
N ASN A 92 12.43 -14.02 -11.09
CA ASN A 92 13.79 -14.37 -11.48
C ASN A 92 14.64 -13.16 -11.88
N ILE A 93 14.72 -12.17 -10.97
CA ILE A 93 15.44 -10.91 -11.14
C ILE A 93 16.50 -10.82 -10.04
N ASN A 94 17.63 -10.18 -10.34
CA ASN A 94 18.62 -9.87 -9.32
C ASN A 94 18.03 -8.87 -8.30
N ALA A 95 17.95 -9.27 -7.03
CA ALA A 95 17.47 -8.41 -5.94
C ALA A 95 18.28 -7.11 -5.76
N ALA A 96 19.53 -7.06 -6.23
CA ALA A 96 20.35 -5.85 -6.23
C ALA A 96 19.96 -4.85 -7.33
N SER A 97 19.19 -5.28 -8.34
CA SER A 97 18.77 -4.48 -9.50
C SER A 97 17.31 -4.02 -9.42
N ILE A 98 16.66 -4.25 -8.28
CA ILE A 98 15.31 -3.76 -7.99
C ILE A 98 15.39 -2.77 -6.82
N TYR A 99 14.64 -1.69 -6.90
CA TYR A 99 14.69 -0.56 -5.96
C TYR A 99 13.28 -0.20 -5.52
N LEU A 100 13.12 0.20 -4.25
CA LEU A 100 11.88 0.79 -3.78
C LEU A 100 11.53 2.03 -4.63
N SER A 101 10.27 2.19 -5.01
CA SER A 101 9.81 3.30 -5.83
C SER A 101 8.47 3.84 -5.35
N GLN A 102 7.96 4.87 -6.02
CA GLN A 102 6.62 5.40 -5.77
C GLN A 102 5.59 4.73 -6.70
N PRO A 103 4.38 4.42 -6.20
CA PRO A 103 3.89 4.69 -4.85
C PRO A 103 4.41 3.67 -3.83
N SER A 104 4.75 4.15 -2.63
CA SER A 104 5.05 3.33 -1.46
C SER A 104 4.52 4.02 -0.20
N TYR A 105 3.29 3.67 0.18
CA TYR A 105 2.54 4.26 1.30
C TYR A 105 1.45 3.31 1.79
N PHE A 106 0.85 3.63 2.93
CA PHE A 106 -0.38 2.97 3.38
C PHE A 106 -1.59 3.59 2.72
N VAL A 107 -2.59 2.77 2.39
CA VAL A 107 -3.88 3.18 1.86
C VAL A 107 -4.96 2.81 2.86
N ILE A 108 -5.81 3.79 3.18
CA ILE A 108 -6.98 3.63 4.06
C ILE A 108 -8.21 3.95 3.22
N ILE A 109 -9.11 2.98 3.08
CA ILE A 109 -10.36 3.14 2.33
C ILE A 109 -11.55 2.87 3.25
N SER A 110 -12.42 3.87 3.35
CA SER A 110 -13.71 3.82 4.03
C SER A 110 -14.84 3.82 2.98
N PRO A 111 -16.10 3.57 3.37
CA PRO A 111 -17.20 3.49 2.41
C PRO A 111 -17.36 4.81 1.64
N ALA A 112 -17.56 4.70 0.32
CA ALA A 112 -17.61 5.86 -0.55
C ALA A 112 -18.80 6.78 -0.22
N ASN A 113 -18.57 8.09 -0.26
CA ASN A 113 -19.61 9.12 -0.27
C ASN A 113 -20.00 9.36 -1.72
N PRO A 114 -21.27 9.65 -2.03
CA PRO A 114 -21.70 10.11 -3.36
C PRO A 114 -20.84 11.23 -3.98
N ASN A 115 -20.15 12.04 -3.17
CA ASN A 115 -19.31 13.16 -3.62
C ASN A 115 -17.80 12.85 -3.65
N SER A 116 -17.40 11.57 -3.67
CA SER A 116 -16.00 11.17 -3.66
C SER A 116 -15.21 11.74 -4.84
N TYR A 117 -14.09 12.38 -4.56
CA TYR A 117 -13.14 12.80 -5.61
C TYR A 117 -12.29 11.64 -6.13
N TYR A 118 -12.05 10.62 -5.30
CA TYR A 118 -11.12 9.53 -5.60
C TYR A 118 -11.82 8.42 -6.36
N ASN A 119 -11.31 8.08 -7.55
CA ASN A 119 -11.85 7.02 -8.38
C ASN A 119 -10.92 5.79 -8.38
N TYR A 120 -10.82 5.13 -7.21
CA TYR A 120 -10.00 3.93 -7.03
C TYR A 120 -10.61 2.65 -7.66
N TRP A 121 -11.90 2.70 -8.02
CA TRP A 121 -12.66 1.59 -8.59
C TRP A 121 -12.63 1.54 -10.13
N SER A 122 -11.96 2.49 -10.78
CA SER A 122 -11.81 2.47 -12.23
C SER A 122 -10.67 1.55 -12.68
N PRO A 123 -10.93 0.59 -13.58
CA PRO A 123 -9.91 -0.30 -14.13
C PRO A 123 -8.77 0.45 -14.81
N LYS A 124 -7.53 0.17 -14.38
CA LYS A 124 -6.31 0.72 -14.99
C LYS A 124 -5.10 -0.13 -14.64
N ALA A 125 -4.03 0.01 -15.43
CA ALA A 125 -2.74 -0.54 -15.09
C ALA A 125 -1.98 0.41 -14.16
N ASP A 126 -1.27 -0.12 -13.18
CA ASP A 126 -0.53 0.69 -12.21
C ASP A 126 0.51 1.56 -12.89
N LYS A 127 1.18 1.08 -13.94
CA LYS A 127 2.19 1.84 -14.69
C LYS A 127 1.62 3.03 -15.47
N VAL A 128 0.32 3.00 -15.79
CA VAL A 128 -0.39 4.17 -16.37
C VAL A 128 -0.58 5.24 -15.31
N GLN A 129 -0.87 4.84 -14.07
CA GLN A 129 -1.04 5.76 -12.95
C GLN A 129 0.30 6.20 -12.35
N TYR A 130 1.32 5.34 -12.40
CA TYR A 130 2.60 5.46 -11.73
C TYR A 130 3.73 4.99 -12.66
N SER A 131 4.17 5.89 -13.55
CA SER A 131 5.18 5.60 -14.58
C SER A 131 6.54 5.13 -14.04
N SER A 132 6.77 5.29 -12.73
CA SER A 132 7.96 4.86 -12.03
C SER A 132 7.98 3.39 -11.64
N SER A 133 6.84 2.70 -11.61
CA SER A 133 6.74 1.33 -11.07
C SER A 133 6.83 0.26 -12.15
N ASP A 134 7.67 -0.75 -11.90
CA ASP A 134 7.75 -1.98 -12.70
C ASP A 134 7.05 -3.15 -12.01
N TYR A 135 7.01 -3.13 -10.67
CA TYR A 135 6.28 -4.08 -9.83
C TYR A 135 5.45 -3.32 -8.79
N THR A 136 4.23 -3.78 -8.56
CA THR A 136 3.31 -3.24 -7.56
C THR A 136 2.88 -4.36 -6.63
N THR A 137 2.86 -4.07 -5.33
CA THR A 137 2.45 -5.02 -4.32
C THR A 137 1.39 -4.42 -3.38
N HIS A 138 0.42 -5.24 -3.01
CA HIS A 138 -0.62 -4.94 -2.05
C HIS A 138 -0.45 -5.89 -0.85
N LEU A 139 -0.05 -5.36 0.30
CA LEU A 139 -0.02 -6.09 1.56
C LEU A 139 -1.23 -5.68 2.40
N TYR A 140 -2.16 -6.61 2.62
CA TYR A 140 -3.38 -6.31 3.36
C TYR A 140 -3.16 -6.32 4.88
N LEU A 141 -3.66 -5.28 5.54
CA LEU A 141 -3.55 -5.07 6.98
C LEU A 141 -4.91 -5.19 7.69
N THR A 142 -5.99 -5.37 6.92
CA THR A 142 -7.32 -5.73 7.43
C THR A 142 -7.94 -6.86 6.60
N ASP A 143 -9.01 -7.45 7.14
CA ASP A 143 -9.62 -8.69 6.65
C ASP A 143 -10.98 -8.39 6.01
N PHE A 144 -11.19 -8.94 4.82
CA PHE A 144 -12.48 -8.98 4.16
C PHE A 144 -13.51 -9.74 5.00
N ASN A 145 -14.74 -9.21 5.09
CA ASN A 145 -15.86 -9.70 5.89
C ASN A 145 -15.67 -9.71 7.42
N TYR A 146 -14.53 -9.26 7.94
CA TYR A 146 -14.33 -9.07 9.38
C TYR A 146 -14.14 -7.59 9.73
N HIS A 147 -13.19 -6.92 9.06
CA HIS A 147 -12.92 -5.50 9.29
C HIS A 147 -13.70 -4.59 8.32
N PHE A 148 -14.02 -5.09 7.13
CA PHE A 148 -14.76 -4.34 6.10
C PHE A 148 -15.50 -5.26 5.12
N LYS A 149 -16.38 -4.69 4.29
CA LYS A 149 -17.10 -5.38 3.20
C LYS A 149 -16.89 -4.65 1.86
N GLY A 150 -17.06 -5.37 0.75
CA GLY A 150 -16.66 -4.89 -0.59
C GLY A 150 -15.13 -4.83 -0.71
N GLY A 151 -14.58 -3.89 -1.48
CA GLY A 151 -13.14 -3.61 -1.44
C GLY A 151 -12.20 -4.71 -1.92
N ARG A 152 -12.68 -5.72 -2.66
CA ARG A 152 -11.82 -6.77 -3.23
C ARG A 152 -10.98 -6.21 -4.36
N LEU A 153 -9.77 -6.74 -4.54
CA LEU A 153 -8.91 -6.40 -5.68
C LEU A 153 -9.31 -7.28 -6.86
N VAL A 154 -9.61 -6.66 -8.00
CA VAL A 154 -10.06 -7.36 -9.20
C VAL A 154 -9.10 -7.05 -10.34
N TYR A 155 -8.55 -8.10 -10.95
CA TYR A 155 -7.81 -8.02 -12.20
C TYR A 155 -8.72 -8.33 -13.38
N VAL A 156 -8.65 -7.50 -14.41
CA VAL A 156 -9.43 -7.60 -15.65
C VAL A 156 -8.64 -8.41 -16.66
N ASP A 157 -8.96 -9.70 -16.78
CA ASP A 157 -8.32 -10.61 -17.75
C ASP A 157 -9.22 -10.86 -18.95
N LYS A 158 -8.62 -11.30 -20.07
CA LYS A 158 -9.33 -11.59 -21.33
C LYS A 158 -10.43 -12.65 -21.19
N SER A 159 -10.24 -13.67 -20.34
CA SER A 159 -11.18 -14.79 -20.22
C SER A 159 -12.19 -14.59 -19.08
N SER A 160 -11.69 -14.24 -17.90
CA SER A 160 -12.50 -14.06 -16.69
C SER A 160 -11.71 -13.25 -15.69
N ASN A 161 -12.37 -12.27 -15.06
CA ASN A 161 -11.74 -11.49 -13.99
C ASN A 161 -11.20 -12.40 -12.88
N LYS A 162 -10.06 -12.03 -12.31
CA LYS A 162 -9.50 -12.70 -11.14
C LYS A 162 -9.62 -11.78 -9.94
N THR A 163 -10.30 -12.26 -8.91
CA THR A 163 -10.56 -11.49 -7.70
C THR A 163 -9.74 -12.03 -6.55
N VAL A 164 -9.09 -11.14 -5.81
CA VAL A 164 -8.40 -11.46 -4.56
C VAL A 164 -9.16 -10.83 -3.41
N GLU A 165 -9.54 -11.67 -2.45
CA GLU A 165 -10.10 -11.22 -1.18
C GLU A 165 -8.98 -10.78 -0.24
N PRO A 166 -9.03 -9.56 0.31
CA PRO A 166 -8.05 -9.11 1.29
C PRO A 166 -8.08 -9.93 2.58
N LYS A 167 -6.89 -10.30 3.05
CA LYS A 167 -6.68 -11.06 4.29
C LYS A 167 -5.43 -10.52 4.97
N VAL A 168 -5.44 -10.30 6.29
CA VAL A 168 -4.28 -9.78 7.02
C VAL A 168 -3.04 -10.63 6.74
N GLY A 169 -1.96 -9.98 6.31
CA GLY A 169 -0.69 -10.61 5.96
C GLY A 169 -0.61 -11.19 4.54
N ARG A 170 -1.72 -11.25 3.80
CA ARG A 170 -1.70 -11.62 2.38
C ARG A 170 -1.03 -10.53 1.57
N LEU A 171 0.01 -10.93 0.84
CA LEU A 171 0.66 -10.12 -0.18
C LEU A 171 0.13 -10.52 -1.56
N VAL A 172 -0.25 -9.55 -2.37
CA VAL A 172 -0.46 -9.70 -3.82
C VAL A 172 0.64 -8.91 -4.50
N ALA A 173 1.31 -9.50 -5.48
CA ALA A 173 2.35 -8.82 -6.25
C ALA A 173 2.10 -9.03 -7.74
N SER A 174 2.31 -7.98 -8.53
CA SER A 174 2.13 -8.01 -9.98
C SER A 174 3.17 -7.15 -10.69
N THR A 175 3.51 -7.50 -11.93
CA THR A 175 4.14 -6.55 -12.85
C THR A 175 3.14 -5.42 -13.16
N SER A 176 3.60 -4.17 -13.15
CA SER A 176 2.72 -2.99 -13.15
C SER A 176 2.12 -2.64 -14.53
N GLY A 177 2.48 -3.38 -15.59
CA GLY A 177 2.10 -3.06 -16.96
C GLY A 177 0.64 -3.36 -17.31
N SER A 178 0.28 -3.16 -18.58
CA SER A 178 -1.08 -3.35 -19.09
C SER A 178 -1.56 -4.80 -19.08
N GLU A 179 -0.67 -5.75 -18.82
CA GLU A 179 -1.00 -7.15 -18.55
C GLU A 179 -1.76 -7.35 -17.23
N ASN A 180 -1.75 -6.38 -16.32
CA ASN A 180 -2.37 -6.45 -14.99
C ASN A 180 -3.29 -5.25 -14.73
N ILE A 181 -4.20 -4.96 -15.66
CA ILE A 181 -5.28 -3.98 -15.42
C ILE A 181 -6.08 -4.44 -14.20
N ASN A 182 -6.20 -3.58 -13.21
CA ASN A 182 -6.88 -3.88 -11.96
C ASN A 182 -7.71 -2.71 -11.45
N PHE A 183 -8.60 -3.01 -10.51
CA PHE A 183 -9.34 -2.04 -9.73
C PHE A 183 -9.71 -2.62 -8.36
N VAL A 184 -10.06 -1.74 -7.42
CA VAL A 184 -10.61 -2.13 -6.13
C VAL A 184 -12.11 -1.89 -6.14
N GLU A 185 -12.91 -2.90 -5.80
CA GLU A 185 -14.36 -2.73 -5.65
C GLU A 185 -14.69 -1.66 -4.59
N HIS A 186 -15.88 -1.07 -4.65
CA HIS A 186 -16.31 -0.15 -3.61
C HIS A 186 -16.27 -0.84 -2.22
N VAL A 187 -15.65 -0.18 -1.25
CA VAL A 187 -15.85 -0.53 0.16
C VAL A 187 -17.26 -0.10 0.55
N THR A 188 -18.03 -1.01 1.13
CA THR A 188 -19.45 -0.77 1.46
C THR A 188 -19.70 -0.61 2.96
N SER A 189 -18.79 -1.11 3.81
CA SER A 189 -18.81 -0.91 5.26
C SER A 189 -17.43 -1.16 5.87
N GLY A 190 -17.14 -0.55 7.01
CA GLY A 190 -15.87 -0.73 7.72
C GLY A 190 -14.68 -0.07 7.02
N THR A 191 -13.46 -0.45 7.38
CA THR A 191 -12.24 0.20 6.86
C THR A 191 -11.26 -0.83 6.32
N ARG A 192 -10.92 -0.67 5.04
CA ARG A 192 -9.89 -1.44 4.34
C ARG A 192 -8.55 -0.73 4.49
N ILE A 193 -7.53 -1.44 4.97
CA ILE A 193 -6.17 -0.90 5.11
C ILE A 193 -5.19 -1.83 4.41
N GLU A 194 -4.31 -1.27 3.61
CA GLU A 194 -3.20 -1.98 2.97
C GLU A 194 -1.93 -1.13 2.94
N ALA A 195 -0.78 -1.78 2.75
CA ALA A 195 0.43 -1.12 2.28
C ALA A 195 0.55 -1.36 0.77
N LEU A 196 0.52 -0.29 -0.01
CA LEU A 196 0.82 -0.30 -1.44
C LEU A 196 2.31 0.00 -1.59
N ILE A 197 3.10 -0.99 -2.01
CA ILE A 197 4.56 -0.87 -2.11
C ILE A 197 4.97 -1.22 -3.54
N SER A 198 5.70 -0.32 -4.18
CA SER A 198 6.12 -0.48 -5.57
C SER A 198 7.62 -0.50 -5.70
N PHE A 199 8.09 -1.21 -6.73
CA PHE A 199 9.49 -1.35 -7.04
C PHE A 199 9.77 -1.05 -8.51
N THR A 200 11.00 -0.64 -8.79
CA THR A 200 11.49 -0.34 -10.14
C THR A 200 12.83 -1.01 -10.41
N CYS A 201 13.08 -1.33 -11.67
CA CYS A 201 14.41 -1.73 -12.15
C CYS A 201 15.28 -0.53 -12.57
N ASP A 202 14.73 0.69 -12.60
CA ASP A 202 15.46 1.90 -12.96
C ASP A 202 15.98 2.62 -11.70
N PRO A 203 17.31 2.63 -11.45
CA PRO A 203 17.88 3.29 -10.28
C PRO A 203 17.60 4.79 -10.23
N LYS A 204 17.29 5.44 -11.37
CA LYS A 204 16.92 6.88 -11.40
C LYS A 204 15.53 7.13 -10.84
N LYS A 205 14.68 6.11 -10.79
CA LYS A 205 13.33 6.12 -10.22
C LYS A 205 13.27 5.53 -8.81
N ALA A 206 14.44 5.18 -8.26
CA ALA A 206 14.55 4.70 -6.89
C ALA A 206 14.16 5.81 -5.92
N ARG A 207 13.29 5.46 -4.97
CA ARG A 207 12.93 6.32 -3.86
C ARG A 207 14.04 6.28 -2.80
N LYS A 208 14.32 7.42 -2.19
CA LYS A 208 15.15 7.48 -0.97
C LYS A 208 14.41 6.87 0.21
N ASP A 209 15.16 6.15 1.02
CA ASP A 209 14.65 5.50 2.23
C ASP A 209 14.18 6.51 3.29
N VAL A 210 13.38 6.05 4.25
CA VAL A 210 12.91 6.86 5.37
C VAL A 210 14.12 7.29 6.20
N LYS A 211 14.28 8.61 6.37
CA LYS A 211 15.26 9.17 7.29
C LYS A 211 14.56 9.51 8.60
N PHE A 212 14.86 8.73 9.63
CA PHE A 212 14.74 9.22 11.01
C PHE A 212 16.15 9.66 11.39
N ASP A 213 16.33 10.95 11.62
CA ASP A 213 17.56 11.49 12.21
C ASP A 213 17.61 11.13 13.70
#